data_AF-A0A4S4E1R9-F1
#
_entry.id   AF-A0A4S4E1R9-F1
#
_cell.length_a   1.000
_cell.length_b   1.000
_cell.length_c   1.000
_cell.angle_alpha   90.00
_cell.angle_beta   90.00
_cell.angle_gamma   90.00
#
_symmetry.space_group_name_H-M   'P 1'
#
loop_
_entity.id
_entity.type
_entity.pdbx_description
1 polymer ?
#
loop_
_entity_poly.entity_id
_entity_poly.type
_entity_poly.pdbx_seq_one_letter_code
_entity_poly.pdbx_strand_id
1 'polypeptide(L)'
;MQETRPSLYVHIYQASMALISLLEKYHAMALDFSIYHAVSSSVFGSDHIFVASSAFSDAPTIEIIRKYTEISGRGNKHAALASALGSLTWEKPLYSEFQQLARESEYAAWTLVNGYAVNHVTISTHHLKSQLGNIKSLNQFIEESGFKLSSEGGVLKGL
;
A
#
# COMPACT_ATOMS: atom_id res chain seq x y z
N MET A 1 27.07 0.60 30.15
CA MET A 1 26.57 -0.24 29.04
C MET A 1 25.17 0.26 28.69
N GLN A 2 25.05 0.99 27.57
CA GLN A 2 23.74 1.38 27.03
C GLN A 2 23.32 0.29 26.05
N GLU A 3 22.26 -0.44 26.39
CA GLU A 3 21.58 -1.33 25.45
C GLU A 3 20.93 -0.49 24.35
N THR A 4 21.53 -0.52 23.17
CA THR A 4 20.92 -0.05 21.94
C THR A 4 19.72 -0.93 21.62
N ARG A 5 18.51 -0.41 21.82
CA ARG A 5 17.27 -1.04 21.34
C ARG A 5 17.37 -1.23 19.82
N PRO A 6 17.02 -2.40 19.26
CA PRO A 6 16.94 -2.54 17.82
C PRO A 6 15.81 -1.64 17.32
N SER A 7 16.18 -0.60 16.56
CA SER A 7 15.27 0.20 15.77
C SER A 7 14.60 -0.72 14.75
N LEU A 8 13.27 -0.74 14.72
CA LEU A 8 12.49 -1.41 13.68
C LEU A 8 12.75 -0.66 12.37
N TYR A 9 13.68 -1.17 11.56
CA TYR A 9 13.91 -0.65 10.21
C TYR A 9 12.82 -1.18 9.29
N VAL A 10 11.83 -0.33 8.98
CA VAL A 10 10.90 -0.60 7.88
C VAL A 10 11.63 -0.25 6.59
N HIS A 11 12.14 -1.27 5.91
CA HIS A 11 12.78 -1.11 4.60
C HIS A 11 11.70 -0.93 3.53
N ILE A 12 11.44 0.32 3.14
CA ILE A 12 10.57 0.63 2.01
C ILE A 12 11.44 0.63 0.75
N TYR A 13 11.46 -0.48 0.00
CA TYR A 13 12.02 -0.51 -1.34
C TYR A 13 10.88 -0.33 -2.35
N GLN A 14 10.90 0.75 -3.11
CA GLN A 14 10.04 0.90 -4.28
C GLN A 14 10.84 0.47 -5.51
N ALA A 15 10.39 -0.61 -6.14
CA ALA A 15 11.04 -1.14 -7.34
C ALA A 15 10.90 -0.13 -8.50
N SER A 16 12.04 0.41 -8.91
CA SER A 16 12.22 0.89 -10.28
C SER A 16 11.92 -0.28 -11.24
N MET A 17 11.14 -0.04 -12.29
CA MET A 17 10.77 -1.02 -13.33
C MET A 17 11.98 -1.72 -13.99
N ALA A 18 13.21 -1.31 -13.68
CA ALA A 18 14.43 -1.86 -14.25
C ALA A 18 14.99 -3.10 -13.51
N LEU A 19 14.45 -3.52 -12.35
CA LEU A 19 15.08 -4.59 -11.55
C LEU A 19 14.10 -5.61 -10.92
N ILE A 20 13.02 -5.99 -11.61
CA ILE A 20 12.04 -6.96 -11.09
C ILE A 20 12.18 -8.30 -11.84
N SER A 21 12.63 -9.35 -11.16
CA SER A 21 12.92 -10.67 -11.75
C SER A 21 11.75 -11.66 -11.76
N LEU A 22 10.54 -11.29 -11.35
CA LEU A 22 9.33 -12.08 -11.58
C LEU A 22 8.11 -11.17 -11.33
N LEU A 23 7.31 -10.89 -12.36
CA LEU A 23 6.04 -10.17 -12.23
C LEU A 23 4.89 -11.15 -12.43
N GLU A 24 4.13 -11.41 -11.37
CA GLU A 24 2.85 -12.12 -11.48
C GLU A 24 1.70 -11.12 -11.48
N LYS A 25 0.78 -11.27 -12.45
CA LYS A 25 -0.41 -10.42 -12.58
C LYS A 25 -1.64 -11.18 -12.09
N TYR A 26 -2.30 -10.62 -11.09
CA TYR A 26 -3.57 -11.10 -10.57
C TYR A 26 -4.69 -10.14 -11.00
N HIS A 27 -5.85 -10.68 -11.36
CA HIS A 27 -7.03 -9.88 -11.64
C HIS A 27 -8.08 -10.12 -10.54
N ALA A 28 -8.36 -9.10 -9.74
CA ALA A 28 -9.40 -9.17 -8.73
C ALA A 28 -10.72 -8.71 -9.35
N MET A 29 -11.43 -9.64 -9.99
CA MET A 29 -12.66 -9.38 -10.78
C MET A 29 -13.79 -8.69 -9.98
N ALA A 30 -13.79 -8.80 -8.65
CA ALA A 30 -14.83 -8.21 -7.82
C ALA A 30 -14.64 -6.70 -7.53
N LEU A 31 -13.46 -6.15 -7.85
CA LEU A 31 -13.08 -4.78 -7.49
C LEU A 31 -12.38 -4.02 -8.63
N ASP A 32 -12.42 -4.54 -9.87
CA ASP A 32 -11.80 -3.94 -11.05
C ASP A 32 -10.33 -3.49 -10.85
N PHE A 33 -9.56 -4.32 -10.14
CA PHE A 33 -8.12 -4.12 -9.96
C PHE A 33 -7.29 -5.09 -10.81
N SER A 34 -6.19 -4.56 -11.34
CA SER A 34 -5.00 -5.34 -11.70
C SER A 34 -3.99 -5.24 -10.56
N ILE A 35 -3.55 -6.37 -10.03
CA ILE A 35 -2.52 -6.44 -8.99
C ILE A 35 -1.25 -7.04 -9.60
N TYR A 36 -0.14 -6.37 -9.37
CA TYR A 36 1.19 -6.78 -9.77
C TYR A 36 1.99 -7.13 -8.52
N HIS A 37 2.60 -8.31 -8.53
CA HIS A 37 3.44 -8.77 -7.43
C HIS A 37 4.89 -8.87 -7.90
N ALA A 38 5.79 -8.26 -7.13
CA ALA A 38 7.23 -8.31 -7.30
C ALA A 38 7.89 -8.87 -6.03
N VAL A 39 8.92 -9.69 -6.20
CA VAL A 39 9.74 -10.21 -5.11
C VAL A 39 11.13 -9.61 -5.19
N SER A 40 11.62 -9.09 -4.06
CA SER A 40 12.99 -8.64 -3.88
C SER A 40 13.69 -9.54 -2.88
N SER A 41 14.84 -10.09 -3.26
CA SER A 41 15.68 -10.86 -2.33
C SER A 41 16.65 -9.93 -1.61
N SER A 42 16.62 -9.93 -0.29
CA SER A 42 17.54 -9.19 0.57
C SER A 42 18.31 -10.14 1.51
N VAL A 43 19.33 -9.62 2.19
CA VAL A 43 20.06 -10.35 3.24
C VAL A 43 19.17 -10.74 4.44
N PHE A 44 17.97 -10.16 4.56
CA PHE A 44 17.03 -10.43 5.64
C PHE A 44 15.88 -11.38 5.24
N GLY A 45 15.83 -11.81 3.98
CA GLY A 45 14.77 -12.66 3.44
C GLY A 45 14.25 -12.15 2.10
N SER A 46 13.10 -12.66 1.66
CA SER A 46 12.39 -12.13 0.49
C SER A 46 11.35 -11.10 0.92
N ASP A 47 11.46 -9.88 0.39
CA ASP A 47 10.45 -8.85 0.51
C ASP A 47 9.49 -8.92 -0.68
N HIS A 48 8.20 -8.75 -0.40
CA HIS A 48 7.15 -8.83 -1.41
C HIS A 48 6.50 -7.45 -1.57
N ILE A 49 6.45 -6.95 -2.80
CA ILE A 49 5.81 -5.68 -3.15
C ILE A 49 4.59 -5.99 -4.00
N PHE A 50 3.43 -5.49 -3.56
CA PHE A 50 2.17 -5.57 -4.30
C PHE A 50 1.78 -4.17 -4.78
N VAL A 51 1.53 -4.02 -6.07
CA VAL A 51 1.08 -2.76 -6.70
C VAL A 51 -0.29 -3.01 -7.32
N ALA A 52 -1.29 -2.25 -6.89
CA ALA A 52 -2.62 -2.29 -7.49
C ALA A 52 -2.81 -1.13 -8.47
N SER A 53 -3.55 -1.36 -9.55
CA SER A 53 -4.07 -0.34 -10.45
C SER A 53 -5.52 -0.63 -10.79
N SER A 54 -6.33 0.42 -10.95
CA SER A 54 -7.74 0.30 -11.31
C SER A 54 -8.01 0.99 -12.64
N ALA A 55 -8.98 0.46 -13.37
CA ALA A 55 -9.52 1.07 -14.56
C ALA A 55 -10.91 1.64 -14.24
N PHE A 56 -11.18 2.85 -14.69
CA PHE A 56 -12.46 3.52 -14.48
C PHE A 56 -13.15 3.75 -15.83
N SER A 57 -14.48 3.62 -15.85
CA SER A 57 -15.32 3.84 -17.02
C SER A 57 -16.23 5.06 -16.88
N ASP A 58 -16.47 5.54 -15.66
CA ASP A 58 -17.26 6.73 -15.37
C ASP A 58 -16.56 8.02 -15.83
N ALA A 59 -17.23 8.80 -16.67
CA ALA A 59 -16.64 10.00 -17.30
C ALA A 59 -16.24 11.10 -16.29
N PRO A 60 -17.08 11.48 -15.31
CA PRO A 60 -16.67 12.40 -14.23
C PRO A 60 -15.43 11.94 -13.46
N THR A 61 -15.35 10.65 -13.14
CA THR A 61 -14.19 10.06 -12.46
C THR A 61 -12.93 10.16 -13.30
N ILE A 62 -13.02 9.80 -14.59
CA ILE A 62 -11.92 9.91 -15.54
C ILE A 62 -11.45 11.36 -15.67
N GLU A 63 -12.35 12.34 -15.69
CA GLU A 63 -12.00 13.75 -15.81
C GLU A 63 -11.16 14.25 -14.62
N ILE A 64 -11.57 13.90 -13.39
CA ILE A 64 -10.82 14.25 -12.17
C ILE A 64 -9.44 13.58 -12.19
N ILE A 65 -9.38 12.27 -12.47
CA ILE A 65 -8.10 11.56 -12.51
C ILE A 65 -7.17 12.17 -13.57
N ARG A 66 -7.71 12.43 -14.77
CA ARG A 66 -6.96 13.04 -15.87
C ARG A 66 -6.37 14.39 -15.45
N LYS A 67 -7.17 15.27 -14.84
CA LYS A 67 -6.70 16.57 -14.32
C LYS A 67 -5.46 16.42 -13.43
N TYR A 68 -5.50 15.54 -12.43
CA TYR A 68 -4.38 15.37 -11.51
C TYR A 68 -3.17 14.68 -12.14
N THR A 69 -3.39 13.75 -13.08
CA THR A 69 -2.29 13.15 -13.85
C THR A 69 -1.60 14.15 -14.79
N GLU A 70 -2.35 15.08 -15.38
CA GLU A 70 -1.81 16.15 -16.22
C GLU A 70 -0.97 17.14 -15.40
N ILE A 71 -1.47 17.56 -14.22
CA ILE A 71 -0.74 18.40 -13.27
C ILE A 71 0.58 17.73 -12.84
N SER A 72 0.53 16.42 -12.58
CA SER A 72 1.69 15.63 -12.20
C SER A 72 2.77 15.59 -13.30
N GLY A 73 2.38 15.72 -14.57
CA GLY A 73 3.28 15.68 -15.71
C GLY A 73 4.13 14.40 -15.74
N ARG A 74 5.43 14.52 -15.45
CA ARG A 74 6.38 13.39 -15.36
C ARG A 74 6.59 12.88 -13.92
N GLY A 75 5.74 13.29 -12.98
CA GLY A 75 5.84 12.91 -11.56
C GLY A 75 5.87 11.40 -11.32
N ASN A 76 5.23 10.63 -12.21
CA ASN A 76 5.29 9.17 -12.19
C ASN A 76 6.72 8.59 -12.28
N LYS A 77 7.67 9.30 -12.91
CA LYS A 77 9.10 8.90 -12.95
C LYS A 77 9.80 9.04 -11.61
N HIS A 78 9.21 9.79 -10.68
CA HIS A 78 9.75 10.08 -9.36
C HIS A 78 8.86 9.49 -8.25
N ALA A 79 8.00 8.52 -8.56
CA ALA A 79 7.09 7.89 -7.62
C ALA A 79 7.80 7.35 -6.36
N ALA A 80 8.99 6.75 -6.53
CA ALA A 80 9.82 6.26 -5.42
C ALA A 80 10.24 7.37 -4.45
N LEU A 81 10.67 8.51 -5.00
CA LEU A 81 11.04 9.67 -4.20
C LEU A 81 9.82 10.28 -3.51
N ALA A 82 8.70 10.37 -4.22
CA ALA A 82 7.45 10.89 -3.69
C ALA A 82 6.91 10.04 -2.51
N SER A 83 7.00 8.71 -2.62
CA SER A 83 6.65 7.79 -1.55
C SER A 83 7.55 7.96 -0.32
N ALA A 84 8.87 7.99 -0.53
CA ALA A 84 9.85 8.13 0.55
C ALA A 84 9.73 9.46 1.31
N LEU A 85 9.32 10.53 0.62
CA LEU A 85 9.14 11.86 1.22
C LEU A 85 7.72 12.11 1.74
N GLY A 86 6.77 11.20 1.50
CA GLY A 86 5.36 11.39 1.86
C GLY A 86 4.71 12.57 1.12
N SER A 87 5.11 12.82 -0.13
CA SER A 87 4.65 13.97 -0.92
C SER A 87 3.78 13.54 -2.10
N LEU A 88 2.77 14.35 -2.44
CA LEU A 88 2.03 14.20 -3.69
C LEU A 88 2.87 14.72 -4.86
N THR A 89 2.73 14.08 -6.03
CA THR A 89 3.33 14.58 -7.27
C THR A 89 2.42 15.58 -7.99
N TRP A 90 1.26 15.89 -7.41
CA TRP A 90 0.28 16.86 -7.88
C TRP A 90 -0.12 17.80 -6.73
N GLU A 91 -0.82 18.89 -7.07
CA GLU A 91 -1.30 19.87 -6.09
C GLU A 91 -2.39 19.30 -5.18
N LYS A 92 -2.61 19.96 -4.03
CA LYS A 92 -3.61 19.55 -3.04
C LYS A 92 -5.00 19.44 -3.69
N PRO A 93 -5.68 18.29 -3.58
CA PRO A 93 -6.98 18.11 -4.21
C PRO A 93 -8.11 18.94 -3.61
N LEU A 94 -9.15 19.24 -4.41
CA LEU A 94 -10.37 19.85 -3.89
C LEU A 94 -11.19 18.81 -3.11
N TYR A 95 -11.84 19.26 -2.04
CA TYR A 95 -12.70 18.38 -1.23
C TYR A 95 -13.89 17.83 -2.03
N SER A 96 -14.48 18.63 -2.92
CA SER A 96 -15.57 18.19 -3.79
C SER A 96 -15.15 17.07 -4.74
N GLU A 97 -13.92 17.12 -5.27
CA GLU A 97 -13.37 16.10 -6.15
C GLU A 97 -13.06 14.82 -5.38
N PHE A 98 -12.53 14.93 -4.16
CA PHE A 98 -12.39 13.79 -3.25
C PHE A 98 -13.73 13.12 -2.95
N GLN A 99 -14.76 13.89 -2.59
CA GLN A 99 -16.09 13.35 -2.31
C GLN A 99 -16.72 12.70 -3.54
N GLN A 100 -16.44 13.22 -4.73
CA GLN A 100 -16.94 12.63 -5.97
C GLN A 100 -16.28 11.29 -6.25
N LEU A 101 -14.95 11.22 -6.15
CA LEU A 101 -14.24 9.95 -6.28
C LEU A 101 -14.67 8.96 -5.18
N ALA A 102 -14.86 9.40 -3.95
CA ALA A 102 -15.23 8.51 -2.83
C ALA A 102 -16.61 7.87 -3.00
N ARG A 103 -17.51 8.48 -3.78
CA ARG A 103 -18.81 7.87 -4.12
C ARG A 103 -18.68 6.74 -5.13
N GLU A 104 -17.70 6.82 -6.02
CA GLU A 104 -17.49 5.83 -7.09
C GLU A 104 -16.48 4.76 -6.68
N SER A 105 -15.38 5.17 -6.06
CA SER A 105 -14.26 4.32 -5.67
C SER A 105 -13.49 4.92 -4.49
N GLU A 106 -13.63 4.28 -3.34
CA GLU A 106 -12.82 4.59 -2.15
C GLU A 106 -11.32 4.53 -2.44
N TYR A 107 -10.89 3.61 -3.32
CA TYR A 107 -9.51 3.49 -3.76
C TYR A 107 -9.04 4.71 -4.56
N ALA A 108 -9.86 5.21 -5.49
CA ALA A 108 -9.53 6.40 -6.27
C ALA A 108 -9.40 7.62 -5.35
N ALA A 109 -10.33 7.77 -4.40
CA ALA A 109 -10.31 8.85 -3.43
C ALA A 109 -9.08 8.77 -2.50
N TRP A 110 -8.74 7.57 -2.02
CA TRP A 110 -7.54 7.35 -1.19
C TRP A 110 -6.27 7.67 -1.98
N THR A 111 -6.17 7.22 -3.22
CA THR A 111 -5.01 7.49 -4.09
C THR A 111 -4.86 8.97 -4.38
N LEU A 112 -5.98 9.68 -4.61
CA LEU A 112 -5.95 11.13 -4.88
C LEU A 112 -5.27 11.92 -3.76
N VAL A 113 -5.47 11.55 -2.49
CA VAL A 113 -4.95 12.29 -1.33
C VAL A 113 -3.67 11.70 -0.73
N ASN A 114 -3.33 10.44 -1.03
CA ASN A 114 -2.12 9.77 -0.52
C ASN A 114 -1.03 9.56 -1.59
N GLY A 115 -1.37 9.69 -2.88
CA GLY A 115 -0.43 9.52 -4.00
C GLY A 115 0.25 8.14 -3.99
N TYR A 116 1.58 8.16 -3.96
CA TYR A 116 2.41 6.94 -3.97
C TYR A 116 2.79 6.44 -2.57
N ALA A 117 2.12 6.91 -1.51
CA ALA A 117 2.38 6.43 -0.15
C ALA A 117 2.13 4.92 -0.03
N VAL A 118 2.91 4.28 0.85
CA VAL A 118 2.66 2.87 1.22
C VAL A 118 1.31 2.78 1.92
N ASN A 119 0.40 1.97 1.38
CA ASN A 119 -0.93 1.78 1.95
C ASN A 119 -0.88 1.00 3.27
N HIS A 120 -0.22 -0.16 3.27
CA HIS A 120 0.02 -0.94 4.47
C HIS A 120 1.27 -1.81 4.31
N VAL A 121 1.78 -2.31 5.43
CA VAL A 121 2.81 -3.34 5.49
C VAL A 121 2.24 -4.58 6.18
N THR A 122 2.70 -5.75 5.76
CA THR A 122 2.27 -7.02 6.34
C THR A 122 3.43 -7.66 7.08
N ILE A 123 3.20 -7.99 8.34
CA ILE A 123 4.19 -8.68 9.17
C ILE A 123 4.05 -10.18 8.94
N SER A 124 5.13 -10.84 8.52
CA SER A 124 5.16 -12.30 8.48
C SER A 124 5.37 -12.85 9.88
N THR A 125 4.28 -13.32 10.50
CA THR A 125 4.29 -13.83 11.89
C THR A 125 5.24 -15.00 12.06
N HIS A 126 5.41 -15.84 11.03
CA HIS A 126 6.27 -17.02 11.03
C HIS A 126 7.76 -16.72 11.28
N HIS A 127 8.21 -15.48 11.01
CA HIS A 127 9.59 -15.07 11.27
C HIS A 127 9.79 -14.44 12.66
N LEU A 128 8.73 -14.26 13.45
CA LEU A 128 8.83 -13.72 14.80
C LEU A 128 9.36 -14.82 15.75
N LYS A 129 10.54 -14.58 16.33
CA LYS A 129 11.21 -15.53 17.24
C LYS A 129 10.60 -15.59 18.65
N SER A 130 9.55 -14.83 18.93
CA SER A 130 8.89 -14.75 20.24
C SER A 130 7.58 -15.56 20.27
N GLN A 131 6.85 -15.50 21.39
CA GLN A 131 5.49 -16.07 21.52
C GLN A 131 4.49 -15.51 20.48
N LEU A 132 4.88 -14.46 19.74
CA LEU A 132 4.12 -13.85 18.65
C LEU A 132 4.29 -14.57 17.30
N GLY A 133 5.01 -15.69 17.25
CA GLY A 133 5.16 -16.52 16.04
C GLY A 133 3.85 -17.08 15.47
N ASN A 134 2.75 -16.93 16.19
CA ASN A 134 1.40 -17.33 15.80
C ASN A 134 0.49 -16.09 15.68
N ILE A 135 -0.30 -16.04 14.60
CA ILE A 135 -1.26 -14.95 14.32
C ILE A 135 -2.25 -14.72 15.48
N LYS A 136 -2.70 -15.78 16.17
CA LYS A 136 -3.62 -15.63 17.31
C LYS A 136 -2.96 -14.89 18.48
N SER A 137 -1.73 -15.29 18.82
CA SER A 137 -0.95 -14.65 19.88
C SER A 137 -0.61 -13.20 19.52
N LEU A 138 -0.29 -12.93 18.24
CA LEU A 138 -0.05 -11.57 17.76
C LEU A 138 -1.32 -10.71 17.85
N ASN A 139 -2.47 -11.24 17.44
CA ASN A 139 -3.74 -10.51 17.50
C ASN A 139 -4.10 -10.13 18.93
N GLN A 140 -4.01 -11.09 19.87
CA GLN A 140 -4.24 -10.84 21.29
C GLN A 140 -3.31 -9.74 21.82
N PHE A 141 -2.01 -9.81 21.49
CA PHE A 141 -1.03 -8.80 21.90
C PHE A 141 -1.38 -7.40 21.38
N ILE A 142 -1.85 -7.28 20.13
CA ILE A 142 -2.25 -6.00 19.53
C ILE A 142 -3.49 -5.43 20.25
N GLU A 143 -4.48 -6.27 20.54
CA GLU A 143 -5.70 -5.88 21.26
C GLU A 143 -5.41 -5.47 22.72
N GLU A 144 -4.58 -6.24 23.44
CA GLU A 144 -4.13 -5.93 24.79
C GLU A 144 -3.30 -4.64 24.84
N SER A 145 -2.61 -4.30 23.74
CA SER A 145 -1.89 -3.04 23.57
C SER A 145 -2.81 -1.85 23.27
N GLY A 146 -4.13 -2.06 23.17
CA GLY A 146 -5.14 -1.01 22.99
C GLY A 146 -5.45 -0.68 21.52
N PHE A 147 -4.93 -1.44 20.56
CA PHE A 147 -5.25 -1.25 19.14
C PHE A 147 -6.42 -2.14 18.72
N LYS A 148 -7.33 -1.59 17.91
CA LYS A 148 -8.46 -2.33 17.35
C LYS A 148 -8.05 -2.99 16.04
N LEU A 149 -8.24 -4.30 15.94
CA LEU A 149 -8.11 -5.02 14.68
C LEU A 149 -9.35 -4.81 13.81
N SER A 150 -9.17 -4.85 12.48
CA SER A 150 -10.31 -4.79 11.56
C SER A 150 -11.17 -6.04 11.71
N SER A 151 -12.49 -5.86 11.83
CA SER A 151 -13.48 -6.94 11.89
C SER A 151 -14.01 -7.34 10.51
N GLU A 152 -13.67 -6.60 9.45
CA GLU A 152 -14.14 -6.90 8.09
C GLU A 152 -13.55 -8.22 7.59
N GLY A 153 -14.41 -9.18 7.23
CA GLY A 153 -14.02 -10.51 6.74
C GLY A 153 -13.52 -11.47 7.82
N GLY A 154 -13.75 -11.16 9.10
CA GLY A 154 -13.29 -11.98 10.24
C GLY A 154 -11.82 -11.70 10.61
N VAL A 155 -11.48 -11.94 11.88
CA VAL A 155 -10.13 -11.70 12.43
C VAL A 155 -9.04 -12.56 11.75
N LEU A 156 -9.46 -13.63 11.04
CA LEU A 156 -8.62 -14.45 10.19
C LEU A 156 -9.28 -14.57 8.81
N LYS A 157 -8.67 -13.94 7.79
CA LYS A 157 -9.07 -14.12 6.39
C LYS A 157 -8.33 -15.32 5.81
N GLY A 158 -9.06 -16.40 5.46
CA GLY A 158 -8.54 -17.53 4.69
C GLY A 158 -8.20 -18.81 5.47
N LEU A 159 -9.08 -19.27 6.36
CA LEU A 159 -9.10 -20.70 6.71
C LEU A 159 -9.55 -21.53 5.51
#